data_AF-A0A958NR09-F1
#
_entry.id   AF-A0A958NR09-F1
#
_cell.length_a   1.000
_cell.length_b   1.000
_cell.length_c   1.000
_cell.angle_alpha   90.00
_cell.angle_beta   90.00
_cell.angle_gamma   90.00
#
_symmetry.space_group_name_H-M   'P 1'
#
loop_
_entity.id
_entity.type
_entity.pdbx_description
1 polymer ?
#
loop_
_entity_poly.entity_id
_entity_poly.type
_entity_poly.pdbx_seq_one_letter_code
_entity_poly.pdbx_strand_id
1 'polypeptide(L)'
;HDPEFAEVTRERIQRFALDNVELRYAPLTDVELSGKLWKWYDIDPNSIKESIDLLFIDGPPGHLQALSRFPALPILGEKLSPSALIILDDANRPDEQATIAAWVREFSNLSQARMVPESEAGIGLLHWHQQAVHAKHTDSSSNIRHLTTAV
;
A
#
# COMPACT_ATOMS: atom_id res chain seq x y z
N HIS A 1 1.43 -5.63 15.13
CA HIS A 1 1.04 -7.04 15.30
C HIS A 1 1.51 -7.61 16.63
N ASP A 2 2.68 -7.21 17.12
CA ASP A 2 3.12 -7.55 18.48
C ASP A 2 2.33 -6.71 19.52
N PRO A 3 1.63 -7.35 20.48
CA PRO A 3 0.85 -6.64 21.50
C PRO A 3 1.73 -5.89 22.50
N GLU A 4 2.89 -6.42 22.89
CA GLU A 4 3.81 -5.75 23.83
C GLU A 4 4.36 -4.47 23.19
N PHE A 5 4.76 -4.55 21.91
CA PHE A 5 5.21 -3.36 21.18
C PHE A 5 4.10 -2.31 21.01
N ALA A 6 2.85 -2.74 20.84
CA ALA A 6 1.71 -1.84 20.76
C ALA A 6 1.47 -1.11 22.09
N GLU A 7 1.56 -1.80 23.23
CA GLU A 7 1.48 -1.16 24.55
C GLU A 7 2.61 -0.15 24.77
N VAL A 8 3.86 -0.53 24.50
CA VAL A 8 5.01 0.38 24.61
C VAL A 8 4.86 1.61 23.71
N THR A 9 4.32 1.43 22.49
CA THR A 9 4.04 2.54 21.57
C THR A 9 2.95 3.45 22.10
N ARG A 10 1.89 2.89 22.69
CA ARG A 10 0.81 3.67 23.31
C ARG A 10 1.33 4.52 24.47
N GLU A 11 2.17 3.95 25.33
CA GLU A 11 2.81 4.68 26.42
C GLU A 11 3.69 5.82 25.92
N ARG A 12 4.41 5.63 24.81
CA ARG A 12 5.24 6.68 24.19
C ARG A 12 4.38 7.82 23.64
N ILE A 13 3.31 7.51 22.93
CA ILE A 13 2.35 8.51 22.42
C ILE A 13 1.83 9.37 23.56
N GLN A 14 1.41 8.73 24.67
CA GLN A 14 0.94 9.44 25.87
C GLN A 14 2.05 10.27 26.53
N ARG A 15 3.24 9.69 26.71
CA ARG A 15 4.38 10.35 27.36
C ARG A 15 4.82 11.63 26.64
N PHE A 16 4.80 11.62 25.31
CA PHE A 16 5.22 12.76 24.49
C PHE A 16 4.05 13.67 24.09
N ALA A 17 2.84 13.42 24.59
CA ALA A 17 1.62 14.17 24.28
C ALA A 17 1.45 14.38 22.76
N LEU A 18 1.63 13.30 21.98
CA LEU A 18 1.46 13.37 20.54
C LEU A 18 -0.03 13.43 20.20
N ASP A 19 -0.47 14.60 19.73
CA ASP A 19 -1.81 14.80 19.18
C ASP A 19 -1.90 14.28 17.75
N ASN A 20 -3.13 13.97 17.29
CA ASN A 20 -3.42 13.51 15.93
C ASN A 20 -2.76 12.17 15.53
N VAL A 21 -2.55 11.27 16.50
CA VAL A 21 -2.05 9.91 16.27
C VAL A 21 -3.13 8.90 16.59
N GLU A 22 -3.51 8.07 15.63
CA GLU A 22 -4.35 6.89 15.85
C GLU A 22 -3.48 5.62 15.83
N LEU A 23 -3.31 4.97 16.99
CA LEU A 23 -2.65 3.68 17.09
C LEU A 23 -3.66 2.54 16.92
N ARG A 24 -3.56 1.80 15.81
CA ARG A 24 -4.35 0.58 15.58
C ARG A 24 -3.51 -0.65 15.86
N TYR A 25 -3.94 -1.48 16.82
CA TYR A 25 -3.39 -2.82 16.99
C TYR A 25 -4.03 -3.76 15.96
N ALA A 26 -3.21 -4.34 15.09
CA ALA A 26 -3.64 -5.32 14.10
C ALA A 26 -2.75 -6.58 14.23
N PRO A 27 -3.24 -7.71 14.75
CA PRO A 27 -2.52 -8.97 14.80
C PRO A 27 -2.31 -9.55 13.39
N LEU A 28 -1.39 -10.51 13.24
CA LEU A 28 -1.26 -11.25 11.98
C LEU A 28 -2.28 -12.39 11.93
N THR A 29 -3.02 -12.47 10.84
CA THR A 29 -4.02 -13.50 10.55
C THR A 29 -3.85 -14.01 9.10
N ASP A 30 -4.62 -15.04 8.74
CA ASP A 30 -4.78 -15.43 7.34
C ASP A 30 -5.78 -14.51 6.64
N VAL A 31 -5.33 -13.85 5.59
CA VAL A 31 -6.14 -12.99 4.70
C VAL A 31 -6.18 -13.61 3.32
N GLU A 32 -7.38 -13.84 2.79
CA GLU A 32 -7.56 -14.35 1.44
C GLU A 32 -7.59 -13.21 0.42
N LEU A 33 -6.68 -13.24 -0.56
CA LEU A 33 -6.63 -12.31 -1.67
C LEU A 33 -6.49 -13.10 -2.98
N SER A 34 -7.42 -12.89 -3.91
CA SER A 34 -7.42 -13.53 -5.24
C SER A 34 -7.25 -15.05 -5.19
N GLY A 35 -7.89 -15.72 -4.22
CA GLY A 35 -7.83 -17.18 -4.03
C GLY A 35 -6.54 -17.70 -3.40
N LYS A 36 -5.69 -16.82 -2.83
CA LYS A 36 -4.48 -17.18 -2.08
C LYS A 36 -4.56 -16.66 -0.65
N LEU A 37 -4.11 -17.46 0.31
CA LEU A 37 -3.97 -17.05 1.71
C LEU A 37 -2.63 -16.32 1.93
N TRP A 38 -2.68 -15.24 2.70
CA TRP A 38 -1.56 -14.40 3.09
C TRP A 38 -1.54 -14.21 4.60
N LYS A 39 -0.38 -14.36 5.24
CA LYS A 39 -0.17 -13.93 6.63
C LYS A 39 -0.01 -12.42 6.65
N TRP A 40 -1.09 -11.72 7.00
CA TRP A 40 -1.14 -10.25 6.99
C TRP A 40 -1.88 -9.70 8.20
N TYR A 41 -1.80 -8.38 8.36
CA TYR A 41 -2.48 -7.66 9.43
C TYR A 41 -4.00 -7.79 9.32
N ASP A 42 -4.64 -8.12 10.44
CA ASP A 42 -6.09 -8.07 10.61
C ASP A 42 -6.52 -6.60 10.74
N ILE A 43 -6.76 -5.98 9.59
CA ILE A 43 -7.21 -4.60 9.47
C ILE A 43 -8.42 -4.54 8.53
N ASP A 44 -9.48 -3.89 8.99
CA ASP A 44 -10.59 -3.50 8.13
C ASP A 44 -10.23 -2.16 7.46
N PRO A 45 -9.98 -2.12 6.13
CA PRO A 45 -9.66 -0.87 5.44
C PRO A 45 -10.81 0.14 5.52
N ASN A 46 -12.07 -0.28 5.77
CA ASN A 46 -13.20 0.62 5.94
C ASN A 46 -13.19 1.39 7.27
N SER A 47 -12.38 0.94 8.24
CA SER A 47 -12.13 1.69 9.46
C SER A 47 -11.26 2.95 9.25
N ILE A 48 -10.56 3.01 8.10
CA ILE A 48 -9.78 4.17 7.67
C ILE A 48 -10.73 5.15 6.97
N LYS A 49 -11.03 6.26 7.65
CA LYS A 49 -12.05 7.23 7.20
C LYS A 49 -11.51 8.25 6.21
N GLU A 50 -10.25 8.62 6.35
CA GLU A 50 -9.59 9.62 5.52
C GLU A 50 -8.77 8.97 4.42
N SER A 51 -8.57 9.69 3.31
CA SER A 51 -7.67 9.24 2.25
C SER A 51 -6.22 9.29 2.72
N ILE A 52 -5.43 8.31 2.31
CA ILE A 52 -4.02 8.18 2.66
C ILE A 52 -3.20 8.91 1.59
N ASP A 53 -2.62 10.06 1.95
CA ASP A 53 -1.69 10.79 1.07
C ASP A 53 -0.27 10.21 1.10
N LEU A 54 0.10 9.54 2.20
CA LEU A 54 1.40 8.91 2.39
C LEU A 54 1.23 7.56 3.08
N LEU A 55 1.62 6.48 2.38
CA LEU A 55 1.63 5.12 2.92
C LEU A 55 3.07 4.65 3.12
N PHE A 56 3.46 4.38 4.37
CA PHE A 56 4.75 3.78 4.71
C PHE A 56 4.58 2.28 5.01
N ILE A 57 5.36 1.42 4.33
CA ILE A 57 5.27 -0.04 4.41
C ILE A 57 6.61 -0.58 4.89
N ASP A 58 6.65 -1.03 6.14
CA ASP A 58 7.82 -1.66 6.77
C ASP A 58 7.51 -3.07 7.33
N GLY A 59 6.27 -3.52 7.16
CA GLY A 59 5.85 -4.81 7.69
C GLY A 59 4.92 -5.57 6.76
N PRO A 60 4.67 -6.84 7.08
CA PRO A 60 5.15 -7.59 8.24
C PRO A 60 6.56 -8.14 7.98
N PRO A 61 7.19 -8.83 8.95
CA PRO A 61 8.53 -9.36 8.76
C PRO A 61 8.71 -10.15 7.45
N GLY A 62 9.78 -9.84 6.72
CA GLY A 62 10.01 -10.39 5.38
C GLY A 62 10.19 -11.92 5.34
N HIS A 63 10.60 -12.52 6.47
CA HIS A 63 10.80 -13.97 6.57
C HIS A 63 9.50 -14.77 6.80
N LEU A 64 8.35 -14.12 6.98
CA LEU A 64 7.08 -14.82 7.20
C LEU A 64 6.65 -15.62 5.97
N GLN A 65 6.83 -15.05 4.78
CA GLN A 65 6.47 -15.67 3.51
C GLN A 65 7.09 -14.91 2.32
N ALA A 66 7.05 -15.51 1.14
CA ALA A 66 7.40 -14.80 -0.10
C ALA A 66 6.39 -13.66 -0.38
N LEU A 67 6.92 -12.54 -0.84
CA LEU A 67 6.21 -11.30 -1.08
C LEU A 67 5.44 -10.84 0.15
N SER A 68 6.06 -10.93 1.34
CA SER A 68 5.39 -10.68 2.62
C SER A 68 4.56 -9.41 2.57
N ARG A 69 5.15 -8.31 2.05
CA ARG A 69 4.63 -6.93 1.95
C ARG A 69 3.54 -6.73 0.89
N PHE A 70 3.38 -7.66 -0.06
CA PHE A 70 2.48 -7.54 -1.20
C PHE A 70 1.02 -7.20 -0.86
N PRO A 71 0.37 -7.80 0.17
CA PRO A 71 -1.03 -7.51 0.49
C PRO A 71 -1.35 -6.04 0.80
N ALA A 72 -0.35 -5.20 1.09
CA ALA A 72 -0.56 -3.79 1.41
C ALA A 72 -1.37 -3.05 0.33
N LEU A 73 -1.00 -3.15 -0.96
CA LEU A 73 -1.71 -2.44 -2.03
C LEU A 73 -3.06 -3.05 -2.40
N PRO A 74 -3.23 -4.38 -2.53
CA PRO A 74 -4.54 -4.99 -2.70
C PRO A 74 -5.55 -4.60 -1.59
N ILE A 75 -5.10 -4.42 -0.35
CA ILE A 75 -5.98 -4.10 0.79
C ILE A 75 -6.20 -2.59 0.95
N LEU A 76 -5.15 -1.77 0.82
CA LEU A 76 -5.20 -0.34 1.14
C LEU A 76 -5.26 0.57 -0.08
N GLY A 77 -5.10 0.03 -1.30
CA GLY A 77 -5.03 0.82 -2.53
C GLY A 77 -6.24 1.72 -2.76
N GLU A 78 -7.45 1.26 -2.39
CA GLU A 78 -8.68 2.05 -2.50
C GLU A 78 -8.78 3.20 -1.49
N LYS A 79 -7.96 3.19 -0.44
CA LYS A 79 -7.88 4.26 0.57
C LYS A 79 -6.82 5.30 0.21
N LEU A 80 -5.97 5.05 -0.78
CA LEU A 80 -4.98 6.02 -1.23
C LEU A 80 -5.66 7.22 -1.90
N SER A 81 -5.16 8.43 -1.62
CA SER A 81 -5.61 9.63 -2.31
C SER A 81 -5.21 9.60 -3.81
N PRO A 82 -5.81 10.45 -4.66
CA PRO A 82 -5.53 10.45 -6.10
C PRO A 82 -4.05 10.66 -6.47
N SER A 83 -3.23 11.17 -5.56
CA SER A 83 -1.80 11.46 -5.77
C SER A 83 -0.96 11.05 -4.56
N ALA A 84 -1.24 9.87 -4.01
CA ALA A 84 -0.54 9.37 -2.83
C ALA A 84 0.91 8.95 -3.13
N LEU A 85 1.78 9.13 -2.14
CA LEU A 85 3.13 8.57 -2.13
C LEU A 85 3.14 7.28 -1.32
N ILE A 86 3.72 6.22 -1.87
CA ILE A 86 3.98 4.98 -1.16
C ILE A 86 5.49 4.87 -0.94
N ILE A 87 5.88 4.56 0.30
CA ILE A 87 7.26 4.32 0.70
C ILE A 87 7.37 2.87 1.18
N LEU A 88 8.23 2.09 0.55
CA LEU A 88 8.56 0.73 0.95
C LEU A 88 9.96 0.72 1.59
N ASP A 89 10.03 0.28 2.84
CA ASP A 89 11.29 0.09 3.55
C ASP A 89 12.03 -1.17 3.05
N ASP A 90 13.34 -1.24 3.28
CA ASP A 90 14.21 -2.37 2.92
C ASP A 90 14.17 -2.77 1.42
N ALA A 91 13.89 -1.82 0.53
CA ALA A 91 13.61 -2.08 -0.88
C ALA A 91 14.81 -2.61 -1.69
N ASN A 92 16.04 -2.62 -1.14
CA ASN A 92 17.18 -3.29 -1.79
C ASN A 92 17.07 -4.82 -1.71
N ARG A 93 16.20 -5.36 -0.84
CA ARG A 93 16.02 -6.81 -0.70
C ARG A 93 15.31 -7.40 -1.93
N PRO A 94 15.71 -8.61 -2.38
CA PRO A 94 15.12 -9.22 -3.57
C PRO A 94 13.59 -9.45 -3.48
N ASP A 95 13.06 -9.79 -2.31
CA ASP A 95 11.62 -10.05 -2.14
C ASP A 95 10.79 -8.75 -2.23
N GLU A 96 11.35 -7.65 -1.74
CA GLU A 96 10.79 -6.31 -1.78
C GLU A 96 10.84 -5.77 -3.22
N GLN A 97 11.92 -5.99 -3.96
CA GLN A 97 11.98 -5.70 -5.40
C GLN A 97 10.96 -6.51 -6.19
N ALA A 98 10.79 -7.80 -5.86
CA ALA A 98 9.77 -8.65 -6.48
C ALA A 98 8.35 -8.19 -6.11
N THR A 99 8.14 -7.68 -4.90
CA THR A 99 6.88 -7.09 -4.44
C THR A 99 6.55 -5.82 -5.24
N ILE A 100 7.51 -4.91 -5.39
CA ILE A 100 7.39 -3.72 -6.24
C ILE A 100 7.01 -4.12 -7.66
N ALA A 101 7.74 -5.07 -8.26
CA ALA A 101 7.48 -5.51 -9.62
C ALA A 101 6.08 -6.14 -9.78
N ALA A 102 5.62 -6.89 -8.78
CA ALA A 102 4.27 -7.44 -8.76
C ALA A 102 3.21 -6.33 -8.70
N TRP A 103 3.41 -5.32 -7.85
CA TRP A 103 2.52 -4.17 -7.78
C TRP A 103 2.45 -3.35 -9.06
N VAL A 104 3.59 -3.02 -9.66
CA VAL A 104 3.64 -2.29 -10.94
C VAL A 104 2.87 -3.03 -12.03
N ARG A 105 2.92 -4.37 -12.03
CA ARG A 105 2.21 -5.21 -12.99
C ARG A 105 0.70 -5.27 -12.74
N GLU A 106 0.27 -5.25 -11.48
CA GLU A 106 -1.13 -5.43 -11.09
C GLU A 106 -1.91 -4.12 -11.03
N PHE A 107 -1.28 -3.03 -10.62
CA PHE A 107 -1.92 -1.74 -10.39
C PHE A 107 -1.51 -0.74 -11.46
N SER A 108 -2.40 -0.53 -12.43
CA SER A 108 -2.21 0.50 -13.48
C SER A 108 -2.17 1.95 -12.95
N ASN A 109 -2.53 2.15 -11.68
CA ASN A 109 -2.41 3.40 -10.95
C ASN A 109 -0.98 3.70 -10.50
N LEU A 110 -0.09 2.72 -10.57
CA LEU A 110 1.28 2.84 -10.08
C LEU A 110 2.21 3.09 -11.27
N SER A 111 2.71 4.31 -11.38
CA SER A 111 3.41 4.79 -12.58
C SER A 111 4.89 4.37 -12.60
N GLN A 112 5.57 4.37 -11.45
CA GLN A 112 6.93 3.86 -11.32
C GLN A 112 7.36 3.75 -9.86
N ALA A 113 8.30 2.85 -9.58
CA ALA A 113 9.07 2.84 -8.35
C ALA A 113 10.47 3.41 -8.62
N ARG A 114 10.92 4.37 -7.82
CA ARG A 114 12.31 4.81 -7.78
C ARG A 114 12.98 4.27 -6.52
N MET A 115 14.18 3.74 -6.70
CA MET A 115 15.06 3.37 -5.59
C MET A 115 15.82 4.59 -5.13
N VAL A 116 15.95 4.79 -3.82
CA VAL A 116 16.81 5.84 -3.24
C VAL A 116 18.21 5.26 -3.00
N PRO A 117 19.21 5.60 -3.83
CA PRO A 117 20.51 4.93 -3.85
C PRO A 117 21.37 5.17 -2.60
N GLU A 118 21.07 6.22 -1.82
CA GLU A 118 21.85 6.64 -0.65
C GLU A 118 21.40 5.98 0.67
N SER A 119 20.44 5.05 0.61
CA SER A 119 19.94 4.34 1.79
C SER A 119 20.59 2.95 1.91
N GLU A 120 21.16 2.62 3.08
CA GLU A 120 21.86 1.34 3.31
C GLU A 120 20.98 0.13 2.99
N ALA A 121 19.72 0.17 3.43
CA ALA A 121 18.73 -0.89 3.22
C ALA A 121 17.85 -0.70 1.98
N GLY A 122 17.92 0.46 1.31
CA GLY A 122 17.08 0.79 0.17
C GLY A 122 15.70 1.32 0.58
N ILE A 123 15.29 2.44 -0.03
CA ILE A 123 13.91 2.93 0.05
C ILE A 123 13.31 2.87 -1.35
N GLY A 124 12.14 2.24 -1.46
CA GLY A 124 11.31 2.26 -2.66
C GLY A 124 10.31 3.39 -2.55
N LEU A 125 10.34 4.35 -3.46
CA LEU A 125 9.36 5.44 -3.56
C LEU A 125 8.48 5.20 -4.78
N LEU A 126 7.19 5.03 -4.57
CA LEU A 126 6.22 4.72 -5.62
C LEU A 126 5.14 5.80 -5.63
N HIS A 127 4.81 6.33 -6.81
CA HIS A 127 3.73 7.29 -6.96
C HIS A 127 2.44 6.59 -7.39
N TRP A 128 1.38 6.82 -6.63
CA TRP A 128 0.03 6.39 -6.94
C TRP A 128 -0.73 7.52 -7.66
N HIS A 129 -1.36 7.17 -8.77
CA HIS A 129 -2.20 8.08 -9.54
C HIS A 129 -3.55 7.43 -9.79
N GLN A 130 -4.64 8.02 -9.28
CA GLN A 130 -5.96 7.60 -9.72
C GLN A 130 -6.14 7.98 -11.19
N GLN A 131 -6.44 6.99 -12.03
CA GLN A 131 -6.89 7.25 -13.39
C GLN A 131 -8.24 7.95 -13.31
N ALA A 132 -8.43 9.00 -14.10
CA ALA A 132 -9.72 9.66 -14.20
C ALA A 132 -10.77 8.63 -14.62
N VAL A 133 -11.73 8.34 -13.72
CA VAL A 133 -12.88 7.52 -14.05
C VAL A 133 -13.62 8.26 -15.15
N HIS A 134 -13.49 7.81 -16.41
CA HIS A 134 -14.45 8.22 -17.43
C HIS A 134 -15.79 7.65 -16.98
N ALA A 135 -16.61 8.51 -16.37
CA ALA A 135 -18.01 8.22 -16.14
C ALA A 135 -18.58 7.83 -17.50
N LYS A 136 -18.88 6.55 -17.69
CA LYS A 136 -19.69 6.10 -18.83
C LYS A 136 -21.07 6.71 -18.62
N HIS A 137 -21.27 7.92 -19.15
CA HIS A 137 -22.61 8.36 -19.49
C HIS A 137 -23.16 7.31 -20.46
N THR A 138 -24.08 6.50 -19.96
CA THR A 138 -24.96 5.72 -20.82
C THR A 138 -25.85 6.71 -21.54
N ASP A 139 -25.38 7.21 -22.69
CA ASP A 139 -26.27 7.67 -23.72
C ASP A 139 -26.18 6.69 -24.89
N SER A 140 -27.29 6.03 -25.13
CA SER A 140 -27.50 5.12 -26.23
C SER A 140 -27.50 5.94 -27.53
N SER A 141 -26.37 6.03 -28.21
CA SER A 141 -26.27 6.09 -29.68
C SER A 141 -24.84 6.24 -30.17
N SER A 142 -24.53 5.46 -31.21
CA SER A 142 -23.47 5.66 -32.21
C SER A 142 -22.00 5.31 -31.85
N ASN A 143 -21.43 4.49 -32.73
CA ASN A 143 -20.01 4.17 -32.90
C ASN A 143 -19.12 5.41 -32.75
N ILE A 144 -18.01 5.29 -32.00
CA ILE A 144 -16.69 5.81 -32.38
C ILE A 144 -15.60 5.05 -31.60
N ARG A 145 -14.58 4.61 -32.34
CA ARG A 145 -13.33 4.00 -31.86
C ARG A 145 -12.49 5.04 -31.11
N HIS A 146 -11.96 4.70 -29.94
CA HIS A 146 -10.79 5.41 -29.38
C HIS A 146 -9.77 4.40 -28.87
N LEU A 147 -8.77 4.14 -29.72
CA LEU A 147 -7.43 3.75 -29.31
C LEU A 147 -6.75 5.02 -28.80
N THR A 148 -6.22 5.02 -27.58
CA THR A 148 -5.30 6.07 -27.12
C THR A 148 -4.05 5.39 -26.58
N THR A 149 -2.96 5.55 -27.34
CA THR A 149 -1.58 5.34 -26.89
C THR A 149 -1.15 6.61 -26.17
N ALA A 150 -0.68 6.51 -24.93
CA ALA A 150 0.06 7.57 -24.28
C ALA A 150 1.56 7.35 -24.51
N VAL A 151 2.25 8.41 -24.93
CA VAL A 151 3.72 8.49 -25.05
C VAL A 151 4.32 8.70 -23.67
#